data_AF-A0AAV7JEG9-F1
#
_entry.id   AF-A0AAV7JEG9-F1
#
_cell.length_a   1.000
_cell.length_b   1.000
_cell.length_c   1.000
_cell.angle_alpha   90.00
_cell.angle_beta   90.00
_cell.angle_gamma   90.00
#
_symmetry.space_group_name_H-M   'P 1'
#
loop_
_entity.id
_entity.type
_entity.pdbx_description
1 polymer ?
#
loop_
_entity_poly.entity_id
_entity_poly.type
_entity_poly.pdbx_seq_one_letter_code
_entity_poly.pdbx_strand_id
1 'polypeptide(L)'
;MILKVCEEHRDTINGMIAMKAQNINIKRNAEDYLKRMTPIAVALDKVQSDSCKLSDAVGVWKALKRDMDSLMPSVVTHKVQNRYKQALSAPHYLANLMDPRYRGITLSKDEVDAGLNYAAWIIHHVSLL
;
A
#
# COMPACT_ATOMS: atom_id res chain seq x y z
N MET A 1 23.73 5.34 16.44
CA MET A 1 24.86 4.97 17.31
C MET A 1 26.14 5.70 16.88
N ILE A 2 26.66 5.49 15.66
CA ILE A 2 27.87 6.21 15.19
C ILE A 2 27.64 7.71 14.97
N LEU A 3 26.53 8.10 14.33
CA LEU A 3 26.22 9.53 14.12
C LEU A 3 26.12 10.32 15.44
N LYS A 4 25.49 9.70 16.45
CA LYS A 4 25.34 10.26 17.79
C LYS A 4 26.69 10.46 18.48
N VAL A 5 27.60 9.49 18.36
CA VAL A 5 28.98 9.60 18.85
C VAL A 5 29.74 10.71 18.09
N CYS A 6 29.51 10.87 16.78
CA CYS A 6 30.09 11.97 16.00
C CYS A 6 29.55 13.35 16.42
N GLU A 7 28.30 13.44 16.87
CA GLU A 7 27.70 14.68 17.38
C GLU A 7 28.17 14.99 18.82
N GLU A 8 28.20 13.99 19.70
CA GLU A 8 28.61 14.12 21.10
C GLU A 8 30.11 14.45 21.26
N HIS A 9 30.94 14.11 20.27
CA HIS A 9 32.39 14.34 20.26
C HIS A 9 32.85 15.19 19.06
N ARG A 10 32.01 16.12 18.59
CA ARG A 10 32.27 16.95 17.41
C ARG A 10 33.63 17.66 17.43
N ASP A 11 34.07 18.13 18.59
CA ASP A 11 35.30 18.93 18.73
C ASP A 11 36.58 18.08 18.69
N THR A 12 36.47 16.76 18.82
CA THR A 12 37.60 15.82 18.83
C THR A 12 37.62 14.90 17.62
N ILE A 13 36.48 14.67 16.98
CA ILE A 13 36.38 13.82 15.79
C ILE A 13 36.72 14.60 14.53
N ASN A 14 37.56 14.00 13.68
CA ASN A 14 37.93 14.56 12.39
C ASN A 14 36.68 14.84 11.52
N GLY A 15 36.58 16.07 10.99
CA GLY A 15 35.43 16.50 10.19
C GLY A 15 35.11 15.61 8.98
N MET A 16 36.12 15.01 8.34
CA MET A 16 35.89 14.06 7.23
C MET A 16 35.26 12.76 7.70
N ILE A 17 35.59 12.28 8.91
CA ILE A 17 35.01 11.07 9.50
C ILE A 17 33.55 11.34 9.87
N ALA A 18 33.26 12.47 10.51
CA ALA A 18 31.88 12.87 10.83
C ALA A 18 31.02 13.01 9.56
N MET A 19 31.55 13.62 8.51
CA MET A 19 30.87 13.75 7.21
C MET A 19 30.59 12.38 6.58
N LYS A 20 31.55 11.44 6.60
CA LYS A 20 31.33 10.07 6.11
C LYS A 20 30.22 9.35 6.88
N ALA A 21 30.18 9.48 8.21
CA ALA A 21 29.13 8.89 9.03
C ALA A 21 27.74 9.46 8.67
N GLN A 22 27.63 10.77 8.44
CA GLN A 22 26.40 11.42 7.99
C GLN A 22 25.98 10.93 6.59
N ASN A 23 26.91 10.83 5.66
CA ASN A 23 26.64 10.33 4.30
C ASN A 23 26.11 8.89 4.31
N ILE A 24 26.68 8.01 5.14
CA ILE A 24 26.19 6.63 5.30
C ILE A 24 24.76 6.62 5.83
N ASN A 25 24.45 7.47 6.82
CA ASN A 25 23.11 7.57 7.37
C ASN A 25 22.09 8.08 6.33
N ILE A 26 22.45 9.12 5.57
CA ILE A 26 21.61 9.64 4.47
C ILE A 26 21.38 8.56 3.42
N LYS A 27 22.44 7.87 2.98
CA LYS A 27 22.34 6.77 2.01
C LYS A 27 21.37 5.69 2.49
N ARG A 28 21.53 5.22 3.73
CA ARG A 28 20.66 4.18 4.29
C ARG A 28 19.20 4.62 4.34
N ASN A 29 18.93 5.85 4.76
CA ASN A 29 17.59 6.39 4.77
C ASN A 29 17.00 6.47 3.36
N ALA A 30 17.77 6.92 2.38
CA ALA A 30 17.33 6.98 0.98
C ALA A 30 17.01 5.59 0.42
N GLU A 31 17.84 4.59 0.70
CA GLU A 31 17.59 3.19 0.32
C GLU A 31 16.32 2.64 0.97
N ASP A 32 16.11 2.93 2.26
CA ASP A 32 14.91 2.51 2.99
C ASP A 32 13.64 3.20 2.48
N TYR A 33 13.73 4.47 2.07
CA TYR A 33 12.62 5.18 1.42
C TYR A 33 12.34 4.61 0.04
N LEU A 34 13.37 4.39 -0.78
CA LEU A 34 13.21 3.83 -2.12
C LEU A 34 12.49 2.48 -2.06
N LYS A 35 12.91 1.59 -1.15
CA LYS A 35 12.25 0.29 -0.93
C LYS A 35 10.75 0.42 -0.64
N ARG A 36 10.34 1.44 0.11
CA ARG A 36 8.93 1.68 0.49
C ARG A 36 8.14 2.37 -0.61
N MET A 37 8.76 3.32 -1.31
CA MET A 37 8.09 4.14 -2.33
C MET A 37 7.84 3.33 -3.61
N THR A 38 8.73 2.42 -3.98
CA THR A 38 8.58 1.60 -5.20
C THR A 38 7.24 0.86 -5.28
N PRO A 39 6.83 0.01 -4.31
CA PRO A 39 5.55 -0.69 -4.40
C PRO A 39 4.36 0.26 -4.40
N ILE A 40 4.45 1.39 -3.68
CA ILE A 40 3.40 2.43 -3.68
C ILE A 40 3.26 3.07 -5.07
N ALA A 41 4.38 3.43 -5.69
CA ALA A 41 4.40 4.04 -7.02
C ALA A 41 3.82 3.07 -8.07
N VAL A 42 4.21 1.79 -8.02
CA VAL A 42 3.66 0.75 -8.91
C VAL A 42 2.16 0.56 -8.70
N ALA A 43 1.69 0.55 -7.46
CA ALA A 43 0.26 0.44 -7.18
C ALA A 43 -0.49 1.68 -7.68
N LEU A 44 0.05 2.87 -7.48
CA LEU A 44 -0.54 4.12 -7.93
C LEU A 44 -0.66 4.17 -9.45
N ASP A 45 0.43 3.85 -10.16
CA ASP A 45 0.48 3.80 -11.63
C ASP A 45 -0.58 2.85 -12.20
N LYS A 46 -0.77 1.68 -11.58
CA LYS A 46 -1.81 0.73 -11.96
C LYS A 46 -3.21 1.27 -11.71
N VAL A 47 -3.50 1.81 -10.52
CA VAL A 47 -4.86 2.25 -10.17
C VAL A 47 -5.26 3.52 -10.93
N GLN A 48 -4.30 4.37 -11.27
CA GLN A 48 -4.52 5.61 -12.04
C GLN A 48 -4.48 5.42 -13.55
N SER A 49 -4.14 4.23 -14.05
CA SER A 49 -4.17 3.93 -15.48
C SER A 49 -5.60 4.02 -16.02
N ASP A 50 -5.76 4.61 -17.21
CA ASP A 50 -7.02 4.62 -17.96
C ASP A 50 -7.58 3.22 -18.27
N SER A 51 -6.72 2.20 -18.19
CA SER A 51 -7.10 0.80 -18.40
C SER A 51 -7.55 0.07 -17.13
N CYS A 52 -7.43 0.72 -15.97
CA CYS A 52 -7.78 0.13 -14.68
C CYS A 52 -9.30 0.08 -14.49
N LYS A 53 -9.82 -1.13 -14.33
CA LYS A 53 -11.22 -1.37 -13.97
C LYS A 53 -11.36 -1.45 -12.46
N LEU A 54 -12.57 -1.19 -11.96
CA LEU A 54 -12.90 -1.35 -10.54
C LEU A 54 -12.54 -2.75 -9.99
N SER A 55 -12.65 -3.79 -10.84
CA SER A 55 -12.28 -5.15 -10.49
C SER A 55 -10.77 -5.35 -10.30
N ASP A 56 -9.94 -4.61 -11.05
CA ASP A 56 -8.48 -4.69 -10.97
C ASP A 56 -7.97 -4.07 -9.66
N ALA A 57 -8.62 -3.00 -9.18
CA ALA A 57 -8.22 -2.24 -7.99
C ALA A 57 -8.05 -3.12 -6.74
N VAL A 58 -8.93 -4.12 -6.55
CA VAL A 58 -8.84 -5.07 -5.44
C VAL A 58 -7.51 -5.81 -5.45
N GLY A 59 -7.12 -6.34 -6.63
CA GLY A 59 -5.87 -7.07 -6.80
C GLY A 59 -4.65 -6.18 -6.56
N VAL A 60 -4.68 -4.94 -7.05
CA VAL A 60 -3.58 -3.98 -6.86
C VAL A 60 -3.38 -3.63 -5.39
N TRP A 61 -4.46 -3.33 -4.67
CA TRP A 61 -4.37 -3.01 -3.23
C TRP A 61 -3.95 -4.20 -2.38
N LYS A 62 -4.37 -5.43 -2.71
CA LYS A 62 -3.92 -6.64 -2.02
C LYS A 62 -2.45 -6.94 -2.27
N ALA A 63 -1.98 -6.74 -3.50
CA ALA A 63 -0.57 -6.85 -3.83
C ALA A 63 0.26 -5.82 -3.05
N LEU A 64 -0.16 -4.54 -3.04
CA LEU A 64 0.52 -3.50 -2.25
C LEU A 64 0.60 -3.85 -0.77
N LYS A 65 -0.51 -4.33 -0.18
CA LYS A 65 -0.52 -4.75 1.22
C LYS A 65 0.51 -5.85 1.50
N ARG A 66 0.51 -6.91 0.69
CA ARG A 66 1.47 -8.02 0.82
C ARG A 66 2.92 -7.54 0.68
N ASP A 67 3.20 -6.72 -0.32
CA ASP A 67 4.55 -6.22 -0.57
C ASP A 67 5.02 -5.34 0.61
N MET A 68 4.14 -4.48 1.13
CA MET A 68 4.44 -3.64 2.30
C MET A 68 4.61 -4.46 3.60
N ASP A 69 3.81 -5.51 3.80
CA ASP A 69 3.93 -6.42 4.94
C ASP A 69 5.26 -7.19 4.92
N SER A 70 5.78 -7.51 3.72
CA SER A 70 7.09 -8.16 3.58
C SER A 70 8.28 -7.23 3.82
N LEU A 71 8.10 -5.93 3.55
CA LEU A 71 9.18 -4.95 3.58
C LEU A 71 9.33 -4.27 4.94
N MET A 72 8.26 -4.13 5.73
CA MET A 72 8.21 -3.18 6.85
C MET A 72 7.75 -3.77 8.20
N PRO A 73 8.22 -3.22 9.33
CA PRO A 73 7.63 -3.46 10.65
C PRO A 73 6.18 -2.96 10.76
N SER A 74 5.43 -3.51 11.72
CA SER A 74 3.97 -3.39 11.93
C SER A 74 3.36 -1.98 11.88
N VAL A 75 4.14 -0.92 12.11
CA VAL A 75 3.67 0.48 12.12
C VAL A 75 3.27 0.98 10.72
N VAL A 76 3.99 0.54 9.67
CA VAL A 76 3.66 0.96 8.29
C VAL A 76 2.46 0.16 7.75
N THR A 77 2.35 -1.11 8.13
CA THR A 77 1.21 -1.98 7.80
C THR A 77 -0.13 -1.38 8.22
N HIS A 78 -0.22 -0.75 9.40
CA HIS A 78 -1.46 -0.11 9.84
C HIS A 78 -1.91 1.03 8.94
N LYS A 79 -0.97 1.87 8.46
CA LYS A 79 -1.29 2.96 7.53
C LYS A 79 -1.80 2.42 6.20
N VAL A 80 -1.15 1.39 5.67
CA VAL A 80 -1.56 0.73 4.42
C VAL A 80 -2.95 0.09 4.59
N GLN A 81 -3.20 -0.59 5.70
CA GLN A 81 -4.50 -1.19 6.01
C GLN A 81 -5.62 -0.15 6.16
N ASN A 82 -5.32 1.02 6.73
CA ASN A 82 -6.29 2.11 6.81
C ASN A 82 -6.61 2.68 5.42
N ARG A 83 -5.60 2.86 4.56
CA ARG A 83 -5.83 3.30 3.18
C ARG A 83 -6.57 2.26 2.35
N TYR A 84 -6.28 0.97 2.55
CA TYR A 84 -7.02 -0.14 1.95
C TYR A 84 -8.52 -0.04 2.24
N LYS A 85 -8.89 0.17 3.51
CA LYS A 85 -10.30 0.31 3.93
C LYS A 85 -10.97 1.59 3.42
N GLN A 86 -10.21 2.62 3.10
CA GLN A 86 -10.73 3.86 2.50
C GLN A 86 -10.92 3.73 0.99
N ALA A 87 -10.02 3.01 0.31
CA ALA A 87 -10.02 2.91 -1.14
C ALA A 87 -11.00 1.85 -1.65
N LEU A 88 -11.06 0.68 -0.99
CA LEU A 88 -11.92 -0.42 -1.42
C LEU A 88 -13.25 -0.40 -0.69
N SER A 89 -14.30 -0.62 -1.46
CA SER A 89 -15.70 -0.57 -1.03
C SER A 89 -16.51 -1.63 -1.78
N ALA A 90 -17.77 -1.83 -1.37
CA ALA A 90 -18.62 -2.87 -1.93
C ALA A 90 -18.74 -2.90 -3.48
N PRO A 91 -18.79 -1.77 -4.21
CA PRO A 91 -18.73 -1.77 -5.68
C PRO A 91 -17.47 -2.45 -6.24
N HIS A 92 -16.32 -2.25 -5.62
CA HIS A 92 -15.06 -2.87 -6.04
C HIS A 92 -15.09 -4.39 -5.86
N TYR A 93 -15.63 -4.85 -4.74
CA TYR A 93 -15.77 -6.29 -4.47
C TYR A 93 -16.78 -6.94 -5.42
N LEU A 94 -17.92 -6.29 -5.68
CA LEU A 94 -18.89 -6.76 -6.66
C LEU A 94 -18.28 -6.81 -8.06
N ALA A 95 -17.57 -5.77 -8.49
CA ALA A 95 -16.88 -5.76 -9.78
C ALA A 95 -15.86 -6.92 -9.87
N ASN A 96 -15.09 -7.17 -8.81
CA ASN A 96 -14.13 -8.28 -8.76
C ASN A 96 -14.82 -9.67 -8.79
N LEU A 97 -15.98 -9.82 -8.17
CA LEU A 97 -16.81 -11.03 -8.24
C LEU A 97 -17.30 -11.30 -9.67
N MET A 98 -17.79 -10.26 -10.34
CA MET A 98 -18.39 -10.37 -11.68
C MET A 98 -17.36 -10.47 -12.81
N ASP A 99 -16.11 -10.06 -12.57
CA ASP A 99 -15.05 -10.12 -13.57
C ASP A 99 -14.60 -11.58 -13.80
N PRO A 100 -14.72 -12.13 -15.02
CA PRO A 100 -14.33 -13.51 -15.32
C PRO A 100 -12.85 -13.82 -15.06
N ARG A 101 -11.99 -12.79 -15.01
CA ARG A 101 -10.55 -12.92 -14.73
C ARG A 101 -10.29 -13.17 -13.24
N TYR A 102 -11.13 -12.64 -12.35
CA TYR A 102 -10.90 -12.68 -10.91
C TYR A 102 -11.87 -13.59 -10.17
N ARG A 103 -13.16 -13.58 -10.54
CA ARG A 103 -14.22 -14.43 -9.97
C ARG A 103 -14.28 -14.39 -8.43
N GLY A 104 -13.87 -13.27 -7.84
CA GLY A 104 -13.76 -13.13 -6.39
C GLY A 104 -12.75 -14.06 -5.70
N ILE A 105 -11.88 -14.76 -6.41
CA ILE A 105 -10.97 -15.79 -5.83
C ILE A 105 -10.13 -15.24 -4.68
N THR A 106 -9.73 -13.97 -4.77
CA THR A 106 -8.88 -13.35 -3.75
C THR A 106 -9.66 -12.75 -2.59
N LEU A 107 -10.99 -12.64 -2.68
CA LEU A 107 -11.84 -11.97 -1.70
C LEU A 107 -11.98 -12.79 -0.41
N SER A 108 -12.00 -12.09 0.73
CA SER A 108 -12.43 -12.70 1.99
C SER A 108 -13.94 -12.87 2.00
N LYS A 109 -14.46 -13.68 2.94
CA LYS A 109 -15.90 -13.84 3.13
C LYS A 109 -16.61 -12.50 3.34
N ASP A 110 -16.07 -11.63 4.19
CA ASP A 110 -16.63 -10.31 4.46
C ASP A 110 -16.68 -9.42 3.20
N GLU A 111 -15.67 -9.51 2.34
CA GLU A 111 -15.63 -8.76 1.08
C GLU A 111 -16.63 -9.31 0.07
N VAL A 112 -16.81 -10.63 0.01
CA VAL A 112 -17.86 -11.28 -0.80
C VAL A 112 -19.23 -10.84 -0.32
N ASP A 113 -19.50 -10.94 0.98
CA ASP A 113 -20.77 -10.55 1.59
C ASP A 113 -21.07 -9.07 1.34
N ALA A 114 -20.08 -8.19 1.48
CA ALA A 114 -20.22 -6.77 1.15
C ALA A 114 -20.60 -6.55 -0.33
N GLY A 115 -19.94 -7.25 -1.26
CA GLY A 115 -20.25 -7.15 -2.69
C GLY A 115 -21.65 -7.63 -3.04
N LEU A 116 -22.08 -8.77 -2.49
CA LEU A 116 -23.42 -9.33 -2.73
C LEU A 116 -24.53 -8.50 -2.10
N ASN A 117 -24.32 -7.99 -0.87
CA ASN A 117 -25.27 -7.08 -0.23
C ASN A 117 -25.46 -5.79 -1.04
N TYR A 118 -24.38 -5.29 -1.64
CA TYR A 118 -24.46 -4.14 -2.53
C TYR A 118 -25.23 -4.45 -3.82
N ALA A 119 -25.05 -5.63 -4.41
CA ALA A 119 -25.86 -6.06 -5.56
C ALA A 119 -27.35 -6.15 -5.21
N ALA A 120 -27.70 -6.76 -4.06
CA ALA A 120 -29.08 -6.83 -3.58
C ALA A 120 -29.66 -5.43 -3.36
N TRP A 121 -28.88 -4.52 -2.76
CA TRP A 121 -29.29 -3.13 -2.58
C TRP A 121 -29.57 -2.44 -3.93
N ILE A 122 -28.71 -2.58 -4.94
CA ILE A 122 -28.94 -2.04 -6.28
C ILE A 122 -30.23 -2.59 -6.86
N ILE A 123 -30.44 -3.90 -6.80
CA ILE A 123 -31.63 -4.55 -7.37
C ILE A 123 -32.91 -3.99 -6.73
N HIS A 124 -32.92 -3.80 -5.40
CA HIS A 124 -34.09 -3.27 -4.71
C HIS A 124 -34.35 -1.77 -4.95
N HIS A 125 -33.32 -0.96 -5.23
CA HIS A 125 -33.45 0.50 -5.24
C HIS A 125 -33.36 1.12 -6.64
N VAL A 126 -32.72 0.45 -7.59
CA VAL A 126 -32.51 0.95 -8.96
C VAL A 126 -33.45 0.28 -9.96
N SER A 127 -33.88 -0.97 -9.71
CA SER A 127 -34.81 -1.69 -10.60
C SER A 127 -36.29 -1.25 -10.47
N LEU A 128 -36.56 -0.17 -9.71
CA LEU A 128 -37.88 0.45 -9.56
C LEU A 128 -38.02 1.77 -10.37
N LEU A 129 -37.04 2.08 -11.23
CA LEU A 129 -37.08 3.14 -12.25
C LEU A 129 -37.15 2.52 -13.64
#